data_AF-A0A645GUL5-F1
#
_entry.id   AF-A0A645GUL5-F1
#
_cell.length_a   1.000
_cell.length_b   1.000
_cell.length_c   1.000
_cell.angle_alpha   90.00
_cell.angle_beta   90.00
_cell.angle_gamma   90.00
#
_symmetry.space_group_name_H-M   'P 1'
#
loop_
_entity.id
_entity.type
_entity.pdbx_description
1 polymer ?
#
loop_
_entity_poly.entity_id
_entity_poly.type
_entity_poly.pdbx_seq_one_letter_code
_entity_poly.pdbx_strand_id
1 'polypeptide(L)'
;MSYSHSWGQGGSESKSITVGSSSGVSVQLNPGESVEAVLTASRGVMKVRIVYKAHLTGSTAVNYNPTYKAHHFWSLPITSVMGSASLSTTREFTEDIEIGYYSDAKIELRDPTGQLKATFLAANKPAIEKIAVKAV
;
A
#
# COMPACT_ATOMS: atom_id res chain seq x y z
N MET A 1 -3.04 -10.49 -1.81
CA MET A 1 -2.17 -9.31 -1.71
C MET A 1 -0.76 -9.79 -2.01
N SER A 2 -0.17 -9.38 -3.13
CA SER A 2 1.27 -9.58 -3.35
C SER A 2 1.81 -8.28 -3.92
N TYR A 3 2.62 -7.61 -3.12
CA TYR A 3 3.43 -6.47 -3.49
C TYR A 3 4.81 -7.04 -3.80
N SER A 4 5.29 -6.83 -5.04
CA SER A 4 6.62 -7.25 -5.48
C SER A 4 7.46 -6.00 -5.58
N HIS A 5 8.41 -5.85 -4.67
CA HIS A 5 9.24 -4.66 -4.55
C HIS A 5 10.70 -5.04 -4.43
N SER A 6 11.56 -4.27 -5.09
CA SER A 6 13.01 -4.37 -4.97
C SER A 6 13.48 -3.49 -3.82
N TRP A 7 13.99 -4.12 -2.77
CA TRP A 7 14.49 -3.45 -1.56
C TRP A 7 15.28 -2.18 -1.88
N GLY A 8 14.94 -1.09 -1.17
CA GLY A 8 15.66 0.19 -1.25
C GLY A 8 15.28 1.08 -2.43
N GLN A 9 14.34 0.68 -3.30
CA GLN A 9 13.78 1.59 -4.30
C GLN A 9 12.48 2.24 -3.79
N GLY A 10 12.26 3.52 -4.06
CA GLY A 10 10.96 4.15 -3.84
C GLY A 10 10.05 3.93 -5.06
N GLY A 11 8.78 4.32 -4.96
CA GLY A 11 7.88 4.31 -6.10
C GLY A 11 6.52 4.90 -5.79
N SER A 12 5.74 5.14 -6.84
CA SER A 12 4.31 5.43 -6.73
C SER A 12 3.57 4.66 -7.81
N GLU A 13 2.42 4.11 -7.44
CA GLU A 13 1.46 3.56 -8.38
C GLU A 13 0.16 4.35 -8.28
N SER A 14 -0.42 4.64 -9.44
CA SER A 14 -1.67 5.39 -9.54
C SER A 14 -2.70 4.54 -10.28
N LYS A 15 -3.94 4.51 -9.78
CA LYS A 15 -5.07 3.93 -10.51
C LYS A 15 -6.19 4.95 -10.58
N SER A 16 -6.69 5.18 -11.79
CA SER A 16 -7.86 6.02 -12.00
C SER A 16 -9.12 5.23 -11.61
N ILE A 17 -9.94 5.81 -10.75
CA ILE A 17 -11.26 5.29 -10.43
C ILE A 17 -12.34 6.29 -10.85
N THR A 18 -13.40 5.78 -11.48
CA THR A 18 -14.60 6.58 -11.75
C THR A 18 -15.49 6.55 -10.51
N VAL A 19 -15.63 7.71 -9.87
CA VAL A 19 -16.53 7.93 -8.75
C VAL A 19 -17.87 8.43 -9.31
N GLY A 20 -18.98 7.74 -9.01
CA GLY A 20 -20.31 8.12 -9.49
C GLY A 20 -21.30 6.95 -9.49
N SER A 21 -22.59 7.25 -9.66
CA SER A 21 -23.61 6.22 -9.88
C SER A 21 -23.51 5.72 -11.33
N SER A 22 -23.41 4.41 -11.53
CA SER A 22 -23.54 3.80 -12.87
C SER A 22 -24.94 3.98 -13.48
N SER A 23 -25.89 4.41 -12.65
CA SER A 23 -27.27 4.66 -12.98
C SER A 23 -27.54 6.15 -12.88
N GLY A 24 -28.11 6.76 -13.91
CA GLY A 24 -28.53 8.17 -13.84
C GLY A 24 -29.45 8.40 -12.64
N VAL A 25 -29.31 9.56 -12.00
CA VAL A 25 -30.23 9.99 -10.93
C VAL A 25 -31.38 10.77 -11.54
N SER A 26 -32.58 10.63 -10.98
CA SER A 26 -33.77 11.34 -11.46
C SER A 26 -34.45 12.07 -10.31
N VAL A 27 -34.92 13.29 -10.57
CA VAL A 27 -35.69 14.11 -9.64
C VAL A 27 -36.80 14.80 -10.40
N GLN A 28 -37.96 14.96 -9.77
CA GLN A 28 -39.08 15.70 -10.34
C GLN A 28 -38.98 17.17 -9.94
N LEU A 29 -39.19 18.07 -10.91
CA LEU A 29 -39.16 19.51 -10.72
C LEU A 29 -40.53 20.10 -11.05
N ASN A 30 -40.97 21.07 -10.26
CA ASN A 30 -42.11 21.89 -10.62
C ASN A 30 -41.71 22.93 -11.69
N PRO A 31 -42.67 23.48 -12.47
CA PRO A 31 -42.38 24.54 -13.43
C PRO A 31 -41.67 25.73 -12.76
N GLY A 32 -40.56 26.18 -13.34
CA GLY A 32 -39.74 27.27 -12.83
C GLY A 32 -38.71 26.87 -11.76
N GLU A 33 -38.71 25.61 -11.29
CA GLU A 33 -37.65 25.12 -10.41
C GLU A 33 -36.42 24.68 -11.21
N SER A 34 -35.24 24.89 -10.62
CA SER A 34 -33.98 24.34 -11.09
C SER A 34 -33.25 23.62 -9.95
N VAL A 35 -32.33 22.73 -10.30
CA VAL A 35 -31.46 22.04 -9.35
C VAL A 35 -30.04 21.97 -9.88
N GLU A 36 -29.09 22.02 -8.97
CA GLU A 36 -27.69 21.72 -9.18
C GLU A 36 -27.39 20.30 -8.67
N ALA A 37 -26.74 19.48 -9.50
CA ALA A 37 -26.27 18.15 -9.11
C ALA A 37 -24.79 18.20 -8.74
N VAL A 38 -24.48 17.98 -7.47
CA VAL A 38 -23.11 18.03 -6.94
C VAL A 38 -22.65 16.63 -6.59
N LEU A 39 -21.64 16.12 -7.29
CA LEU A 39 -20.94 14.89 -6.90
C LEU A 39 -19.87 15.23 -5.85
N THR A 40 -19.99 14.63 -4.67
CA THR A 40 -19.03 14.79 -3.57
C THR A 40 -18.50 13.43 -3.13
N ALA A 41 -17.28 13.42 -2.60
CA ALA A 41 -16.67 12.25 -1.98
C ALA A 41 -15.66 12.71 -0.91
N SER A 42 -15.46 11.89 0.11
CA SER A 42 -14.44 12.09 1.13
C SER A 42 -13.09 11.61 0.60
N ARG A 43 -12.05 12.44 0.67
CA ARG A 43 -10.67 12.03 0.38
C ARG A 43 -9.95 11.68 1.67
N GLY A 44 -9.40 10.48 1.75
CA GLY A 44 -8.59 10.01 2.86
C GLY A 44 -7.17 9.66 2.44
N VAL A 45 -6.27 9.63 3.42
CA VAL A 45 -4.92 9.08 3.28
C VAL A 45 -4.70 8.10 4.43
N MET A 46 -4.48 6.83 4.08
CA MET A 46 -4.07 5.81 5.03
C MET A 46 -2.55 5.75 5.06
N LYS A 47 -1.95 5.74 6.26
CA LYS A 47 -0.52 5.58 6.46
C LYS A 47 -0.27 4.22 7.10
N VAL A 48 0.50 3.37 6.44
CA VAL A 48 0.83 2.02 6.91
C VAL A 48 2.34 1.93 7.07
N ARG A 49 2.79 1.43 8.21
CA ARG A 49 4.20 1.10 8.46
C ARG A 49 4.35 -0.41 8.54
N ILE A 50 5.22 -0.96 7.70
CA ILE A 50 5.61 -2.38 7.73
C ILE A 50 7.02 -2.46 8.28
N VAL A 51 7.21 -3.30 9.31
CA VAL A 51 8.54 -3.59 9.87
C VAL A 51 8.91 -5.01 9.50
N TYR A 52 9.93 -5.16 8.66
CA TYR A 52 10.47 -6.45 8.25
C TYR A 52 11.64 -6.81 9.16
N LYS A 53 11.61 -8.01 9.73
CA LYS A 53 12.72 -8.57 10.51
C LYS A 53 13.44 -9.62 9.67
N ALA A 54 14.67 -9.32 9.25
CA ALA A 54 15.50 -10.24 8.49
C ALA A 54 16.53 -10.93 9.38
N HIS A 55 16.84 -12.18 9.07
CA HIS A 55 17.83 -12.99 9.76
C HIS A 55 18.89 -13.49 8.78
N LEU A 56 20.16 -13.24 9.08
CA LEU A 56 21.29 -13.81 8.36
C LEU A 56 21.61 -15.20 8.94
N THR A 57 21.55 -16.21 8.08
CA THR A 57 21.79 -17.62 8.45
C THR A 57 22.78 -18.25 7.46
N GLY A 58 23.37 -19.38 7.85
CA GLY A 58 24.32 -20.13 7.02
C GLY A 58 25.75 -20.06 7.54
N SER A 59 26.71 -20.19 6.63
CA SER A 59 28.14 -20.30 6.97
C SER A 59 29.00 -19.39 6.10
N THR A 60 30.09 -18.92 6.70
CA THR A 60 31.18 -18.22 6.03
C THR A 60 32.26 -19.21 5.64
N ALA A 61 32.59 -19.25 4.35
CA ALA A 61 33.75 -19.99 3.86
C ALA A 61 35.00 -19.13 4.04
N VAL A 62 36.05 -19.70 4.63
CA VAL A 62 37.33 -19.02 4.84
C VAL A 62 38.48 -19.87 4.31
N ASN A 63 39.55 -19.19 3.87
CA ASN A 63 40.79 -19.81 3.41
C ASN A 63 41.97 -19.21 4.21
N TYR A 64 42.65 -20.05 4.99
CA TYR A 64 43.82 -19.65 5.78
C TYR A 64 45.13 -19.90 5.02
N ASN A 65 46.05 -18.93 5.09
CA ASN A 65 47.43 -19.10 4.63
C ASN A 65 48.41 -18.54 5.69
N PRO A 66 49.22 -19.38 6.38
CA PRO A 66 49.34 -20.84 6.24
C PRO A 66 48.13 -21.60 6.83
N THR A 67 48.12 -22.94 6.75
CA THR A 67 47.00 -23.77 7.23
C THR A 67 46.66 -23.51 8.70
N TYR A 68 45.37 -23.45 9.03
CA TYR A 68 44.88 -23.49 10.41
C TYR A 68 44.47 -24.92 10.76
N LYS A 69 45.09 -25.50 11.80
CA LYS A 69 44.86 -26.90 12.20
C LYS A 69 44.95 -27.89 11.02
N ALA A 70 46.02 -27.78 10.23
CA ALA A 70 46.30 -28.61 9.05
C ALA A 70 45.33 -28.49 7.85
N HIS A 71 44.37 -27.56 7.87
CA HIS A 71 43.45 -27.32 6.76
C HIS A 71 43.49 -25.87 6.28
N HIS A 72 43.39 -25.68 4.96
CA HIS A 72 43.22 -24.36 4.34
C HIS A 72 41.77 -23.86 4.44
N PHE A 73 40.80 -24.74 4.19
CA PHE A 73 39.40 -24.35 4.03
C PHE A 73 38.56 -24.73 5.25
N TRP A 74 37.79 -23.78 5.76
CA TRP A 74 36.85 -23.99 6.85
C TRP A 74 35.50 -23.35 6.54
N SER A 75 34.44 -23.94 7.11
CA SER A 75 33.09 -23.38 7.13
C SER A 75 32.77 -22.97 8.55
N LEU A 76 32.53 -21.67 8.77
CA LEU A 76 32.24 -21.10 10.08
C LEU A 76 30.78 -20.68 10.14
N PRO A 77 30.00 -21.05 11.19
CA PRO A 77 28.64 -20.55 11.34
C PRO A 77 28.61 -19.01 11.38
N ILE A 78 27.76 -18.38 10.56
CA ILE A 78 27.71 -16.91 10.47
C ILE A 78 27.34 -16.27 11.81
N THR A 79 26.54 -16.95 12.63
CA THR A 79 26.19 -16.55 14.00
C THR A 79 27.42 -16.46 14.89
N SER A 80 28.34 -17.43 14.83
CA SER A 80 29.58 -17.42 15.60
C SER A 80 30.54 -16.33 15.11
N VAL A 81 30.67 -16.16 13.79
CA VAL A 81 31.53 -15.12 13.20
C VAL A 81 31.05 -13.73 13.61
N MET A 82 29.76 -13.42 13.43
CA MET A 82 29.21 -12.13 13.83
C MET A 82 29.23 -11.92 15.35
N GLY A 83 28.92 -12.96 16.12
CA GLY A 83 28.97 -12.93 17.58
C GLY A 83 30.37 -12.62 18.13
N SER A 84 31.42 -13.10 17.48
CA SER A 84 32.82 -12.79 17.86
C SER A 84 33.18 -11.30 17.73
N ALA A 85 32.42 -10.55 16.93
CA ALA A 85 32.54 -9.11 16.75
C ALA A 85 31.42 -8.32 17.45
N SER A 86 30.62 -8.96 18.32
CA SER A 86 29.43 -8.37 18.97
C SER A 86 28.40 -7.82 17.97
N LEU A 87 28.30 -8.41 16.77
CA LEU A 87 27.36 -8.01 15.73
C LEU A 87 26.10 -8.90 15.76
N SER A 88 24.94 -8.29 15.50
CA SER A 88 23.65 -8.98 15.38
C SER A 88 23.49 -9.62 14.00
N THR A 89 23.00 -10.87 13.95
CA THR A 89 22.55 -11.52 12.71
C THR A 89 21.14 -11.10 12.28
N THR A 90 20.49 -10.24 13.06
CA THR A 90 19.14 -9.75 12.80
C THR A 90 19.19 -8.28 12.42
N ARG A 91 18.44 -7.90 11.39
CA ARG A 91 18.26 -6.51 10.99
C ARG A 91 16.80 -6.21 10.72
N GLU A 92 16.35 -5.05 11.19
CA GLU A 92 15.01 -4.54 10.92
C GLU A 92 15.06 -3.53 9.77
N PHE A 93 14.03 -3.59 8.93
CA PHE A 93 13.80 -2.66 7.82
C PHE A 93 12.38 -2.12 7.95
N THR A 94 12.21 -0.82 7.70
CA THR A 94 10.90 -0.16 7.77
C THR A 94 10.50 0.30 6.38
N GLU A 95 9.25 0.04 6.03
CA GLU A 95 8.61 0.56 4.83
C GLU A 95 7.36 1.35 5.23
N ASP A 96 7.30 2.61 4.83
CA ASP A 96 6.15 3.48 5.04
C ASP A 96 5.38 3.64 3.72
N ILE A 97 4.10 3.28 3.73
CA ILE A 97 3.21 3.32 2.57
C ILE A 97 2.10 4.33 2.85
N GLU A 98 1.93 5.28 1.94
CA GLU A 98 0.77 6.19 1.93
C GLU A 98 -0.21 5.76 0.84
N ILE A 99 -1.45 5.52 1.23
CA ILE A 99 -2.53 5.10 0.33
C ILE A 99 -3.60 6.18 0.33
N GLY A 100 -3.67 6.94 -0.76
CA GLY A 100 -4.77 7.85 -1.02
C GLY A 100 -6.02 7.08 -1.45
N TYR A 101 -7.18 7.43 -0.90
CA TYR A 101 -8.45 6.83 -1.28
C TYR A 101 -9.59 7.86 -1.28
N TYR A 102 -10.67 7.52 -1.97
CA TYR A 102 -11.94 8.24 -1.92
C TYR A 102 -13.02 7.31 -1.33
N SER A 103 -13.85 7.82 -0.42
CA SER A 103 -14.98 7.11 0.20
C SER A 103 -16.23 7.97 0.23
N ASP A 104 -17.37 7.34 0.56
CA ASP A 104 -18.63 8.03 0.86
C ASP A 104 -19.11 8.93 -0.28
N ALA A 105 -18.90 8.46 -1.50
CA ALA A 105 -19.29 9.19 -2.70
C ALA A 105 -20.82 9.32 -2.76
N LYS A 106 -21.30 10.53 -3.02
CA LYS A 106 -22.73 10.84 -3.09
C LYS A 106 -23.01 11.95 -4.10
N ILE A 107 -24.19 11.91 -4.70
CA ILE A 107 -24.75 13.00 -5.49
C ILE A 107 -25.77 13.72 -4.63
N GLU A 108 -25.56 15.01 -4.42
CA GLU A 108 -26.51 15.90 -3.75
C GLU A 108 -27.20 16.76 -4.79
N LEU A 109 -28.53 16.78 -4.76
CA LEU A 109 -29.32 17.70 -5.57
C LEU A 109 -29.71 18.89 -4.70
N ARG A 110 -29.28 20.08 -5.09
CA ARG A 110 -29.52 21.33 -4.35
C ARG A 110 -30.30 22.29 -5.21
N ASP A 111 -31.18 23.08 -4.60
CA ASP A 111 -31.80 24.21 -5.31
C ASP A 111 -30.82 25.40 -5.43
N PRO A 112 -31.16 26.48 -6.16
CA PRO A 112 -30.29 27.65 -6.29
C PRO A 112 -30.01 28.39 -4.97
N THR A 113 -30.79 28.12 -3.92
CA THR A 113 -30.58 28.68 -2.58
C THR A 113 -29.63 27.82 -1.73
N GLY A 114 -29.21 26.66 -2.24
CA GLY A 114 -28.34 25.69 -1.58
C GLY A 114 -29.10 24.65 -0.75
N GLN A 115 -30.43 24.68 -0.72
CA GLN A 115 -31.25 23.73 0.03
C GLN A 115 -31.17 22.35 -0.61
N LEU A 116 -30.90 21.33 0.21
CA LEU A 116 -30.81 19.94 -0.25
C LEU A 116 -32.22 19.41 -0.57
N LYS A 117 -32.43 18.95 -1.81
CA LYS A 117 -33.65 18.28 -2.26
C LYS A 117 -33.56 16.75 -2.20
N ALA A 118 -32.40 16.18 -2.53
CA ALA A 118 -32.20 14.73 -2.51
C ALA A 118 -30.72 14.35 -2.40
N THR A 119 -30.45 13.16 -1.86
CA THR A 119 -29.12 12.57 -1.79
C THR A 119 -29.17 11.15 -2.36
N PHE A 120 -28.25 10.86 -3.28
CA PHE A 120 -28.06 9.54 -3.85
C PHE A 120 -26.67 9.03 -3.47
N LEU A 121 -26.61 7.88 -2.80
CA LEU A 121 -25.35 7.25 -2.44
C LEU A 121 -24.78 6.53 -3.66
N ALA A 122 -23.52 6.79 -4.00
CA ALA A 122 -22.78 5.97 -4.93
C ALA A 122 -22.21 4.76 -4.19
N ALA A 123 -22.14 3.60 -4.85
CA ALA A 123 -21.50 2.43 -4.25
C ALA A 123 -20.04 2.75 -3.92
N ASN A 124 -19.62 2.43 -2.70
CA ASN A 124 -18.21 2.51 -2.32
C ASN A 124 -17.40 1.57 -3.21
N LYS A 125 -16.54 2.14 -4.07
CA LYS A 125 -15.59 1.38 -4.87
C LYS A 125 -14.20 1.57 -4.27
N PRO A 126 -13.57 0.52 -3.73
CA PRO A 126 -12.18 0.62 -3.34
C PRO A 126 -11.34 0.95 -4.59
N ALA A 127 -10.32 1.78 -4.44
CA ALA A 127 -9.44 2.15 -5.55
C ALA A 127 -8.72 0.93 -6.18
N ILE A 128 -8.74 -0.22 -5.51
CA ILE A 128 -7.98 -1.41 -5.87
C ILE A 128 -8.94 -2.59 -6.09
N GLU A 129 -9.48 -2.69 -7.30
CA GLU A 129 -10.14 -3.91 -7.79
C GLU A 129 -9.05 -4.89 -8.26
N LYS A 130 -8.78 -5.91 -7.43
CA LYS A 130 -7.92 -7.09 -7.68
C LYS A 130 -6.46 -6.82 -8.10
N ILE A 131 -5.53 -7.05 -7.16
CA ILE A 131 -4.12 -7.31 -7.49
C ILE A 131 -4.04 -8.76 -7.99
N ALA A 132 -3.71 -8.95 -9.27
CA ALA A 132 -3.49 -10.27 -9.84
C ALA A 132 -2.31 -10.94 -9.12
N VAL A 133 -2.58 -12.06 -8.46
CA VAL A 133 -1.56 -12.90 -7.82
C VAL A 133 -0.81 -13.62 -8.94
N LYS A 134 0.41 -13.18 -9.26
CA LYS A 134 1.36 -14.06 -9.94
C LYS A 134 2.06 -14.89 -8.87
N ALA A 135 1.67 -16.15 -8.79
CA ALA A 135 2.46 -17.16 -8.09
C ALA A 135 3.86 -17.21 -8.73
N VAL A 136 4.88 -17.19 -7.89
CA VAL A 136 6.27 -17.54 -8.26
C VAL A 136 6.42 -19.04 -8.06
#